data_AF-A0A520K9X1-F1
#
_entry.id   AF-A0A520K9X1-F1
#
_cell.length_a   1.000
_cell.length_b   1.000
_cell.length_c   1.000
_cell.angle_alpha   90.00
_cell.angle_beta   90.00
_cell.angle_gamma   90.00
#
_symmetry.space_group_name_H-M   'P 1'
#
loop_
_entity.id
_entity.type
_entity.pdbx_description
1 polymer ?
#
loop_
_entity_poly.entity_id
_entity_poly.type
_entity_poly.pdbx_seq_one_letter_code
_entity_poly.pdbx_strand_id
1 'polypeptide(L)'
;MHDRLLEEIHDIRESIGVSKRHPVITRVREEGDALFIECEDRADKSIVIGTGGWVVGKLATRLGYARITVSSRLDGIMRLRMRIASRHALPGWAHHVRAFFDRFVEGATPPPFSAAVMGEELMWVCGFLEAFGGSPILVHTGFVDEHVKNAYPHTTFVKCEASVTSYATRRKQLTDESIDIATRAGLDVILGVFESTIEECQGMLLIDPQRFFALSSWECSRYEKRRFKPRIFALSDENRAALVHRTLADVFNGLMEPTRAARVVYDHWTPIIEPDDEPQDASPDAVVRYRRANALRQASEISAEIGDALSSFPRPSERTPHRGEAIVAWSGGTDSSACIRIANAMGFSVRAVTVRTPYLDEAALLKQALGDGISVDVLDPCEDMTDIFEASTEGRMHPCGRCHSVITATVEGHARQSGTDIVIYGDMISTGAQSIVADNGLIVWNLPASLALNKRQLASWNDNPPSDHFGCSHLRLVNQSHAYAKKISLQRVLRELRAQAIDRQYALKLITDIMS
;
A
#
# COMPACT_ATOMS: atom_id res chain seq x y z
N MET A 1 14.74 -0.82 -27.70
CA MET A 1 13.72 -1.58 -26.93
C MET A 1 12.90 -0.66 -26.04
N HIS A 2 13.55 0.19 -25.23
CA HIS A 2 12.86 1.12 -24.31
C HIS A 2 11.89 2.06 -25.05
N ASP A 3 12.33 2.73 -26.12
CA ASP A 3 11.45 3.63 -26.91
C ASP A 3 10.25 2.90 -27.52
N ARG A 4 10.49 1.75 -28.16
CA ARG A 4 9.42 0.87 -28.69
C ARG A 4 8.42 0.46 -27.61
N LEU A 5 8.88 0.18 -26.39
CA LEU A 5 8.02 -0.20 -25.27
C LEU A 5 7.11 0.97 -24.86
N LEU A 6 7.64 2.18 -24.79
CA LEU A 6 6.89 3.39 -24.49
C LEU A 6 5.86 3.70 -25.57
N GLU A 7 6.24 3.61 -26.85
CA GLU A 7 5.33 3.77 -27.98
C GLU A 7 4.15 2.79 -27.90
N GLU A 8 4.42 1.51 -27.70
CA GLU A 8 3.37 0.49 -27.58
C GLU A 8 2.46 0.74 -26.37
N ILE A 9 3.01 1.16 -25.23
CA ILE A 9 2.22 1.54 -24.06
C ILE A 9 1.31 2.73 -24.40
N HIS A 10 1.81 3.76 -25.07
CA HIS A 10 1.00 4.91 -25.46
C HIS A 10 -0.10 4.53 -26.45
N ASP A 11 0.22 3.75 -27.48
CA ASP A 11 -0.74 3.31 -28.50
C ASP A 11 -1.85 2.45 -27.89
N ILE A 12 -1.49 1.55 -26.96
CA ILE A 12 -2.49 0.74 -26.26
C ILE A 12 -3.39 1.63 -25.41
N ARG A 13 -2.83 2.60 -24.66
CA ARG A 13 -3.61 3.52 -23.81
C ARG A 13 -4.53 4.42 -24.63
N GLU A 14 -4.05 4.94 -25.75
CA GLU A 14 -4.85 5.74 -26.68
C GLU A 14 -5.99 4.90 -27.29
N SER A 15 -5.72 3.64 -27.64
CA SER A 15 -6.75 2.73 -28.17
C SER A 15 -7.89 2.41 -27.19
N ILE A 16 -7.72 2.70 -25.89
CA ILE A 16 -8.77 2.56 -24.86
C ILE A 16 -9.30 3.90 -24.35
N GLY A 17 -8.97 5.01 -25.00
CA GLY A 17 -9.45 6.34 -24.62
C GLY A 17 -8.91 6.81 -23.27
N VAL A 18 -7.72 6.36 -22.87
CA VAL A 18 -7.07 6.81 -21.63
C VAL A 18 -5.89 7.72 -21.99
N SER A 19 -5.69 8.80 -21.23
CA SER A 19 -4.65 9.79 -21.51
C SER A 19 -3.24 9.17 -21.59
N LYS A 20 -2.44 9.73 -22.51
CA LYS A 20 -1.02 9.44 -22.65
C LYS A 20 -0.33 9.94 -21.38
N ARG A 21 0.20 8.99 -20.62
CA ARG A 21 1.06 9.26 -19.47
C ARG A 21 2.38 8.57 -19.77
N HIS A 22 3.48 9.24 -19.47
CA HIS A 22 4.82 8.75 -19.74
C HIS A 22 5.37 8.07 -18.48
N PRO A 23 5.33 6.73 -18.39
CA PRO A 23 5.90 6.05 -17.23
C PRO A 23 7.42 6.13 -17.27
N VAL A 24 8.06 6.34 -16.11
CA VAL A 24 9.51 6.24 -15.99
C VAL A 24 9.89 4.76 -15.82
N ILE A 25 10.45 4.18 -16.90
CA ILE A 25 10.95 2.80 -16.91
C ILE A 25 12.45 2.83 -16.62
N THR A 26 12.87 2.21 -15.52
CA THR A 26 14.27 2.21 -15.04
C THR A 26 15.07 1.07 -15.63
N ARG A 27 14.45 -0.10 -15.81
CA ARG A 27 15.12 -1.29 -16.31
C ARG A 27 14.16 -2.20 -17.07
N VAL A 28 14.65 -2.81 -18.13
CA VAL A 28 13.95 -3.86 -18.87
C VAL A 28 14.89 -5.05 -19.02
N ARG A 29 14.38 -6.26 -18.78
CA ARG A 29 15.13 -7.51 -18.90
C ARG A 29 14.27 -8.58 -19.56
N GLU A 30 14.85 -9.28 -20.51
CA GLU A 30 14.24 -10.44 -21.17
C GLU A 30 14.83 -11.73 -20.58
N GLU A 31 13.97 -12.70 -20.26
CA GLU A 31 14.38 -14.06 -19.87
C GLU A 31 13.45 -15.07 -20.54
N GLY A 32 13.93 -15.73 -21.61
CA GLY A 32 13.12 -16.66 -22.39
C GLY A 32 11.92 -15.96 -23.05
N ASP A 33 10.71 -16.44 -22.76
CA ASP A 33 9.44 -15.88 -23.24
C ASP A 33 8.81 -14.85 -22.28
N ALA A 34 9.57 -14.42 -21.26
CA ALA A 34 9.14 -13.46 -20.25
C ALA A 34 9.89 -12.13 -20.35
N LEU A 35 9.13 -11.03 -20.25
CA LEU A 35 9.67 -9.67 -20.15
C LEU A 35 9.47 -9.14 -18.73
N PHE A 36 10.53 -8.58 -18.15
CA PHE A 36 10.50 -7.91 -16.85
C PHE A 36 10.71 -6.41 -17.04
N ILE A 37 9.75 -5.62 -16.58
CA ILE A 37 9.76 -4.16 -16.65
C ILE A 37 9.83 -3.64 -15.21
N GLU A 38 10.86 -2.87 -14.89
CA GLU A 38 10.94 -2.13 -13.64
C GLU A 38 10.65 -0.65 -13.90
N CYS A 39 9.70 -0.11 -13.15
CA CYS A 39 9.35 1.30 -13.16
C CYS A 39 9.90 2.01 -11.91
N GLU A 40 10.12 3.32 -11.98
CA GLU A 40 10.67 4.10 -10.85
C GLU A 40 9.78 3.98 -9.60
N ASP A 41 8.48 4.22 -9.73
CA ASP A 41 7.54 4.14 -8.61
C ASP A 41 6.27 3.31 -8.90
N ARG A 42 5.31 3.38 -7.96
CA ARG A 42 4.04 2.64 -8.03
C ARG A 42 3.04 3.28 -9.01
N ALA A 43 3.13 4.58 -9.25
CA ALA A 43 2.30 5.28 -10.21
C ALA A 43 2.72 4.90 -11.63
N ASP A 44 4.02 4.91 -11.92
CA ASP A 44 4.58 4.42 -13.19
C ASP A 44 4.25 2.94 -13.43
N LYS A 45 4.41 2.09 -12.41
CA LYS A 45 3.97 0.68 -12.47
C LYS A 45 2.49 0.56 -12.85
N SER A 46 1.63 1.40 -12.27
CA SER A 46 0.19 1.38 -12.54
C SER A 46 -0.15 1.83 -13.96
N ILE A 47 0.61 2.75 -14.56
CA ILE A 47 0.45 3.18 -15.95
C ILE A 47 0.75 2.03 -16.91
N VAL A 48 1.84 1.29 -16.69
CA VAL A 48 2.26 0.16 -17.52
C VAL A 48 1.31 -1.03 -17.37
N ILE A 49 0.83 -1.33 -16.14
CA ILE A 49 -0.14 -2.39 -15.90
C ILE A 49 -1.50 -2.04 -16.52
N GLY A 50 -1.95 -0.79 -16.34
CA GLY A 50 -3.27 -0.31 -16.76
C GLY A 50 -4.42 -0.87 -15.94
N THR A 51 -5.61 -0.31 -16.14
CA THR A 51 -6.84 -0.73 -15.43
C THR A 51 -7.09 -2.23 -15.63
N GLY A 52 -7.16 -2.98 -14.54
CA GLY A 52 -7.39 -4.43 -14.58
C GLY A 52 -6.29 -5.26 -15.27
N GLY A 53 -5.09 -4.70 -15.47
CA GLY A 53 -4.01 -5.38 -16.19
C GLY A 53 -4.17 -5.36 -17.72
N TRP A 54 -5.06 -4.52 -18.24
CA TRP A 54 -5.41 -4.52 -19.67
C TRP A 54 -4.24 -4.07 -20.55
N VAL A 55 -3.51 -3.03 -20.12
CA VAL A 55 -2.38 -2.50 -20.89
C VAL A 55 -1.27 -3.55 -20.97
N VAL A 56 -0.85 -4.11 -19.83
CA VAL A 56 0.19 -5.14 -19.81
C VAL A 56 -0.21 -6.42 -20.58
N GLY A 57 -1.49 -6.81 -20.54
CA GLY A 57 -1.99 -7.97 -21.30
C GLY A 57 -1.95 -7.76 -22.82
N LYS A 58 -2.36 -6.58 -23.29
CA LYS A 58 -2.22 -6.21 -24.72
C LYS A 58 -0.76 -6.07 -25.13
N LEU A 59 0.07 -5.49 -24.27
CA LEU A 59 1.49 -5.33 -24.49
C LEU A 59 2.20 -6.68 -24.67
N ALA A 60 1.87 -7.67 -23.84
CA ALA A 60 2.37 -9.04 -23.96
C ALA A 60 2.02 -9.65 -25.33
N THR A 61 0.77 -9.45 -25.77
CA THR A 61 0.27 -9.94 -27.07
C THR A 61 1.00 -9.28 -28.24
N ARG A 62 1.16 -7.95 -28.22
CA ARG A 62 1.79 -7.19 -29.31
C ARG A 62 3.30 -7.46 -29.42
N LEU A 63 3.97 -7.64 -28.29
CA LEU A 63 5.40 -7.87 -28.24
C LEU A 63 5.79 -9.36 -28.37
N GLY A 64 4.82 -10.28 -28.32
CA GLY A 64 5.05 -11.70 -28.48
C GLY A 64 5.62 -12.40 -27.24
N TYR A 65 5.38 -11.86 -26.05
CA TYR A 65 5.81 -12.47 -24.78
C TYR A 65 4.67 -13.27 -24.14
N ALA A 66 5.00 -14.45 -23.59
CA ALA A 66 4.03 -15.26 -22.86
C ALA A 66 3.62 -14.59 -21.53
N ARG A 67 4.55 -13.83 -20.92
CA ARG A 67 4.29 -13.11 -19.67
C ARG A 67 5.12 -11.82 -19.60
N ILE A 68 4.46 -10.74 -19.21
CA ILE A 68 5.14 -9.51 -18.78
C ILE A 68 4.95 -9.34 -17.27
N THR A 69 6.03 -9.14 -16.53
CA THR A 69 6.02 -8.80 -15.10
C THR A 69 6.45 -7.36 -14.92
N VAL A 70 5.64 -6.56 -14.23
CA VAL A 70 5.94 -5.15 -13.95
C VAL A 70 6.18 -4.97 -12.45
N SER A 71 7.33 -4.42 -12.08
CA SER A 71 7.71 -4.12 -10.69
C SER A 71 7.99 -2.64 -10.50
N SER A 72 7.97 -2.18 -9.24
CA SER A 72 8.37 -0.83 -8.85
C SER A 72 9.72 -0.86 -8.14
N ARG A 73 10.64 0.01 -8.53
CA ARG A 73 11.93 0.20 -7.90
C ARG A 73 11.78 0.70 -6.46
N LEU A 74 10.81 1.60 -6.20
CA LEU A 74 10.44 2.02 -4.85
C LEU A 74 10.11 0.84 -3.93
N ASP A 75 9.30 -0.12 -4.38
CA ASP A 75 9.01 -1.34 -3.59
C ASP A 75 10.30 -2.18 -3.36
N GLY A 76 11.23 -2.18 -4.32
CA GLY A 76 12.55 -2.78 -4.15
C GLY A 76 13.39 -2.10 -3.07
N ILE A 77 13.47 -0.77 -3.09
CA ILE A 77 14.20 0.05 -2.11
C ILE A 77 13.60 -0.14 -0.71
N MET A 78 12.27 -0.11 -0.57
CA MET A 78 11.60 -0.33 0.71
C MET A 78 11.96 -1.71 1.29
N ARG A 79 11.89 -2.77 0.48
CA ARG A 79 12.26 -4.12 0.91
C ARG A 79 13.73 -4.23 1.27
N LEU A 80 14.62 -3.58 0.52
CA LEU A 80 16.05 -3.53 0.86
C LEU A 80 16.28 -2.85 2.22
N ARG A 81 15.63 -1.70 2.47
CA ARG A 81 15.70 -1.01 3.78
C ARG A 81 15.20 -1.90 4.92
N MET A 82 14.09 -2.62 4.72
CA MET A 82 13.56 -3.58 5.70
C MET A 82 14.56 -4.71 5.98
N ARG A 83 15.23 -5.22 4.95
CA ARG A 83 16.26 -6.26 5.07
C ARG A 83 17.48 -5.78 5.84
N ILE A 84 17.97 -4.57 5.55
CA ILE A 84 19.09 -3.95 6.29
C ILE A 84 18.71 -3.78 7.76
N ALA A 85 17.51 -3.26 8.05
CA ALA A 85 17.02 -3.12 9.42
C ALA A 85 16.93 -4.47 10.14
N SER A 86 16.43 -5.50 9.46
CA SER A 86 16.36 -6.87 9.99
C SER A 86 17.74 -7.44 10.31
N ARG A 87 18.71 -7.25 9.40
CA ARG A 87 20.11 -7.65 9.60
C ARG A 87 20.76 -6.96 10.79
N HIS A 88 20.47 -5.67 11.00
CA HIS A 88 21.00 -4.90 12.13
C HIS A 88 20.36 -5.29 13.46
N ALA A 89 19.12 -5.75 13.44
CA ALA A 89 18.40 -6.20 14.63
C ALA A 89 18.83 -7.59 15.12
N LEU A 90 19.59 -8.37 14.33
CA LEU A 90 20.10 -9.67 14.76
C LEU A 90 21.14 -9.53 15.88
N PRO A 91 21.00 -10.29 17.00
CA PRO A 91 21.99 -10.28 18.06
C PRO A 91 23.32 -10.89 17.58
N GLY A 92 24.40 -10.62 18.31
CA GLY A 92 25.75 -11.06 17.94
C GLY A 92 25.92 -12.59 17.92
N TRP A 93 25.17 -13.31 18.76
CA TRP A 93 25.25 -14.76 18.86
C TRP A 93 24.58 -15.50 17.69
N ALA A 94 23.60 -14.89 17.01
CA ALA A 94 22.82 -15.47 15.92
C ALA A 94 23.56 -15.43 14.56
N HIS A 95 24.83 -15.83 14.55
CA HIS A 95 25.72 -15.76 13.40
C HIS A 95 25.31 -16.68 12.25
N HIS A 96 24.74 -17.85 12.54
CA HIS A 96 24.18 -18.78 11.54
C HIS A 96 22.95 -18.18 10.84
N VAL A 97 22.05 -17.53 11.58
CA VAL A 97 20.89 -16.82 11.00
C VAL A 97 21.36 -15.66 10.13
N ARG A 98 22.36 -14.90 10.60
CA ARG A 98 22.98 -13.83 9.81
C ARG A 98 23.61 -14.37 8.53
N ALA A 99 24.33 -15.48 8.59
CA ALA A 99 24.94 -16.11 7.42
C ALA A 99 23.88 -16.62 6.43
N PHE A 100 22.79 -17.22 6.90
CA PHE A 100 21.65 -17.57 6.05
C PHE A 100 21.07 -16.32 5.38
N PHE A 101 20.79 -15.28 6.17
CA PHE A 101 20.17 -14.06 5.70
C PHE A 101 21.00 -13.33 4.65
N ASP A 102 22.31 -13.15 4.91
CA ASP A 102 23.21 -12.43 4.01
C ASP A 102 23.29 -13.14 2.65
N ARG A 103 23.43 -14.47 2.64
CA ARG A 103 23.45 -15.27 1.41
C ARG A 103 22.12 -15.23 0.67
N PHE A 104 21.00 -15.30 1.39
CA PHE A 104 19.67 -15.13 0.81
C PHE A 104 19.51 -13.77 0.11
N VAL A 105 19.96 -12.69 0.74
CA VAL A 105 19.89 -11.34 0.16
C VAL A 105 20.82 -11.19 -1.04
N GLU A 106 21.99 -11.83 -1.02
CA GLU A 106 22.93 -11.89 -2.16
C GLU A 106 22.41 -12.72 -3.35
N GLY A 107 21.32 -13.47 -3.17
CA GLY A 107 20.84 -14.43 -4.18
C GLY A 107 21.76 -15.65 -4.33
N ALA A 108 22.64 -15.88 -3.35
CA ALA A 108 23.48 -17.07 -3.26
C ALA A 108 22.74 -18.18 -2.48
N THR A 109 23.21 -19.42 -2.61
CA THR A 109 22.69 -20.53 -1.79
C THR A 109 23.10 -20.30 -0.32
N PRO A 110 22.14 -20.07 0.58
CA PRO A 110 22.42 -19.92 2.01
C PRO A 110 22.77 -21.26 2.64
N PRO A 111 23.59 -21.28 3.71
CA PRO A 111 23.78 -22.49 4.51
C PRO A 111 22.45 -22.91 5.15
N PRO A 112 22.07 -24.19 5.12
CA PRO A 112 20.82 -24.63 5.73
C PRO A 112 20.81 -24.31 7.23
N PHE A 113 19.65 -23.92 7.75
CA PHE A 113 19.42 -23.84 9.19
C PHE A 113 18.07 -24.46 9.53
N SER A 114 17.96 -24.92 10.77
CA SER A 114 16.73 -25.50 11.31
C SER A 114 16.06 -24.51 12.22
N ALA A 115 14.73 -24.51 12.22
CA ALA A 115 13.93 -23.66 13.09
C ALA A 115 12.62 -24.36 13.44
N ALA A 116 12.08 -24.01 14.61
CA ALA A 116 10.68 -24.28 14.90
C ALA A 116 9.81 -23.30 14.11
N VAL A 117 8.76 -23.78 13.45
CA VAL A 117 7.80 -22.96 12.71
C VAL A 117 6.46 -23.02 13.42
N MET A 118 5.93 -21.87 13.81
CA MET A 118 4.68 -21.76 14.53
C MET A 118 3.49 -21.62 13.58
N GLY A 119 2.50 -22.47 13.78
CA GLY A 119 1.19 -22.30 13.18
C GLY A 119 1.09 -22.72 11.71
N GLU A 120 -0.10 -23.18 11.33
CA GLU A 120 -0.40 -23.69 10.00
C GLU A 120 -0.53 -22.57 8.95
N GLU A 121 -0.64 -21.33 9.39
CA GLU A 121 -0.59 -20.14 8.53
C GLU A 121 0.81 -19.89 7.94
N LEU A 122 1.84 -20.53 8.51
CA LEU A 122 3.24 -20.45 8.08
C LEU A 122 3.72 -21.69 7.33
N MET A 123 2.81 -22.49 6.73
CA MET A 123 3.22 -23.63 5.89
C MET A 123 4.16 -23.22 4.74
N TRP A 124 4.00 -22.01 4.21
CA TRP A 124 4.91 -21.47 3.20
C TRP A 124 6.35 -21.34 3.73
N VAL A 125 6.55 -21.11 5.03
CA VAL A 125 7.86 -21.03 5.67
C VAL A 125 8.54 -22.39 5.71
N CYS A 126 7.77 -23.47 5.89
CA CYS A 126 8.31 -24.82 5.78
C CYS A 126 8.86 -25.05 4.37
N GLY A 127 8.09 -24.70 3.34
CA GLY A 127 8.54 -24.78 1.95
C GLY A 127 9.75 -23.88 1.66
N PHE A 128 9.82 -22.71 2.30
CA PHE A 128 10.95 -21.78 2.20
C PHE A 128 12.23 -22.41 2.77
N LEU A 129 12.18 -22.96 3.98
CA LEU A 129 13.35 -23.59 4.61
C LEU A 129 13.79 -24.84 3.85
N GLU A 130 12.85 -25.70 3.45
CA GLU A 130 13.16 -26.91 2.67
C GLU A 130 13.82 -26.57 1.32
N ALA A 131 13.41 -25.49 0.65
CA ALA A 131 14.01 -25.05 -0.61
C ALA A 131 15.50 -24.70 -0.48
N PHE A 132 15.95 -24.42 0.76
CA PHE A 132 17.35 -24.13 1.09
C PHE A 132 18.01 -25.25 1.92
N GLY A 133 17.45 -26.46 1.91
CA GLY A 133 18.00 -27.63 2.59
C GLY A 133 17.80 -27.65 4.11
N GLY A 134 16.99 -26.75 4.66
CA GLY A 134 16.60 -26.77 6.06
C GLY A 134 15.60 -27.89 6.37
N SER A 135 15.53 -28.29 7.64
CA SER A 135 14.57 -29.29 8.16
C SER A 135 13.73 -28.65 9.26
N PRO A 136 12.60 -28.02 8.93
CA PRO A 136 11.78 -27.30 9.91
C PRO A 136 10.99 -28.24 10.81
N ILE A 137 10.69 -27.77 12.02
CA ILE A 137 9.74 -28.43 12.92
C ILE A 137 8.47 -27.58 12.98
N LEU A 138 7.39 -28.00 12.31
CA LEU A 138 6.11 -27.31 12.36
C LEU A 138 5.38 -27.65 13.66
N VAL A 139 5.14 -26.64 14.49
CA VAL A 139 4.29 -26.70 15.68
C VAL A 139 2.89 -26.22 15.30
N HIS A 140 1.90 -27.11 15.35
CA HIS A 140 0.54 -26.83 14.88
C HIS A 140 -0.53 -27.28 15.87
N THR A 141 -1.74 -26.73 15.81
CA THR A 141 -2.84 -27.13 16.72
C THR A 141 -3.90 -28.00 16.06
N GLY A 142 -3.91 -28.09 14.73
CA GLY A 142 -4.94 -28.78 13.96
C GLY A 142 -4.52 -30.16 13.50
N PHE A 143 -5.30 -30.72 12.58
CA PHE A 143 -4.95 -31.95 11.88
C PHE A 143 -4.18 -31.61 10.60
N VAL A 144 -2.99 -32.19 10.46
CA VAL A 144 -2.21 -32.14 9.22
C VAL A 144 -2.42 -33.45 8.48
N ASP A 145 -3.10 -33.37 7.34
CA ASP A 145 -3.40 -34.54 6.51
C ASP A 145 -2.16 -35.09 5.78
N GLU A 146 -2.31 -36.28 5.20
CA GLU A 146 -1.24 -36.96 4.46
C GLU A 146 -0.79 -36.16 3.22
N HIS A 147 -1.72 -35.42 2.61
CA HIS A 147 -1.43 -34.56 1.48
C HIS A 147 -0.42 -33.46 1.85
N VAL A 148 -0.59 -32.80 3.00
CA VAL A 148 0.36 -31.79 3.49
C VAL A 148 1.70 -32.44 3.86
N LYS A 149 1.70 -33.57 4.58
CA LYS A 149 2.95 -34.27 4.92
C LYS A 149 3.77 -34.63 3.68
N ASN A 150 3.10 -35.11 2.63
CA ASN A 150 3.74 -35.42 1.35
C ASN A 150 4.24 -34.18 0.60
N ALA A 151 3.69 -33.00 0.87
CA ALA A 151 4.17 -31.75 0.28
C ALA A 151 5.45 -31.22 0.95
N TYR A 152 5.65 -31.56 2.23
CA TYR A 152 6.76 -31.09 3.06
C TYR A 152 7.49 -32.27 3.72
N PRO A 153 8.19 -33.10 2.92
CA PRO A 153 8.76 -34.36 3.38
C PRO A 153 9.94 -34.20 4.35
N HIS A 154 10.54 -33.02 4.46
CA HIS A 154 11.64 -32.74 5.39
C HIS A 154 11.16 -32.00 6.64
N THR A 155 9.85 -31.77 6.76
CA THR A 155 9.23 -31.10 7.89
C THR A 155 8.80 -32.11 8.94
N THR A 156 9.23 -31.90 10.18
CA THR A 156 8.69 -32.65 11.32
C THR A 156 7.43 -31.96 11.83
N PHE A 157 6.33 -32.69 11.96
CA PHE A 157 5.04 -32.16 12.39
C PHE A 157 4.80 -32.49 13.86
N VAL A 158 4.70 -31.46 14.69
CA VAL A 158 4.42 -31.58 16.13
C VAL A 158 3.07 -30.96 16.42
N LYS A 159 2.12 -31.81 16.85
CA LYS A 159 0.80 -31.35 17.28
C LYS A 159 0.87 -30.84 18.72
N CYS A 160 0.44 -29.60 18.91
CA CYS A 160 0.17 -28.98 20.20
C CYS A 160 -1.31 -29.13 20.53
N GLU A 161 -1.64 -29.65 21.72
CA GLU A 161 -3.02 -29.68 22.22
C GLU A 161 -3.39 -28.28 22.74
N ALA A 162 -3.92 -27.44 21.85
CA ALA A 162 -4.44 -26.13 22.23
C ALA A 162 -5.98 -26.13 22.17
N SER A 163 -6.63 -25.65 23.23
CA SER A 163 -8.08 -25.44 23.24
C SER A 163 -8.47 -24.32 22.25
N VAL A 164 -9.71 -24.35 21.75
CA VAL A 164 -10.25 -23.24 20.94
C VAL A 164 -10.38 -22.01 21.83
N THR A 165 -9.39 -21.11 21.74
CA THR A 165 -9.26 -19.89 22.55
C THR A 165 -9.10 -18.66 21.65
N SER A 166 -9.06 -17.47 22.25
CA SER A 166 -8.74 -16.23 21.54
C SER A 166 -7.38 -16.32 20.84
N TYR A 167 -7.20 -15.58 19.73
CA TYR A 167 -5.94 -15.58 18.97
C TYR A 167 -4.72 -15.24 19.84
N ALA A 168 -4.85 -14.28 20.78
CA ALA A 168 -3.78 -13.91 21.70
C ALA A 168 -3.40 -15.06 22.64
N THR A 169 -4.39 -15.74 23.22
CA THR A 169 -4.18 -16.90 24.11
C THR A 169 -3.51 -18.05 23.37
N ARG A 170 -4.03 -18.38 22.17
CA ARG A 170 -3.47 -19.44 21.34
C ARG A 170 -2.06 -19.11 20.86
N ARG A 171 -1.80 -17.85 20.47
CA ARG A 171 -0.45 -17.40 20.09
C ARG A 171 0.50 -17.60 21.25
N LYS A 172 0.14 -17.15 22.46
CA LYS A 172 0.97 -17.33 23.66
C LYS A 172 1.25 -18.81 23.94
N GLN A 173 0.22 -19.66 23.92
CA GLN A 173 0.39 -21.11 24.07
C GLN A 173 1.33 -21.69 23.02
N LEU A 174 1.15 -21.33 21.75
CA LEU A 174 2.05 -21.79 20.69
C LEU A 174 3.47 -21.27 20.87
N THR A 175 3.66 -20.04 21.34
CA THR A 175 4.98 -19.48 21.62
C THR A 175 5.67 -20.29 22.73
N ASP A 176 5.00 -20.47 23.86
CA ASP A 176 5.53 -21.20 25.02
C ASP A 176 5.90 -22.64 24.62
N GLU A 177 5.01 -23.33 23.90
CA GLU A 177 5.26 -24.70 23.46
C GLU A 177 6.34 -24.79 22.38
N SER A 178 6.46 -23.78 21.52
CA SER A 178 7.54 -23.74 20.54
C SER A 178 8.90 -23.49 21.18
N ILE A 179 8.96 -22.73 22.29
CA ILE A 179 10.18 -22.57 23.09
C ILE A 179 10.58 -23.91 23.71
N ASP A 180 9.65 -24.64 24.31
CA ASP A 180 9.92 -25.95 24.92
C ASP A 180 10.35 -27.00 23.88
N ILE A 181 9.70 -27.01 22.71
CA ILE A 181 10.07 -27.89 21.59
C ILE A 181 11.44 -27.51 21.03
N ALA A 182 11.69 -26.22 20.77
CA ALA A 182 12.97 -25.73 20.27
C ALA A 182 14.11 -26.07 21.23
N THR A 183 13.91 -25.84 22.53
CA THR A 183 14.88 -26.18 23.58
C THR A 183 15.24 -27.67 23.58
N ARG A 184 14.24 -28.56 23.53
CA ARG A 184 14.46 -30.02 23.49
C ARG A 184 15.13 -30.49 22.20
N ALA A 185 14.86 -29.79 21.09
CA ALA A 185 15.46 -30.06 19.79
C ALA A 185 16.84 -29.39 19.59
N GLY A 186 17.32 -28.60 20.55
CA GLY A 186 18.56 -27.85 20.44
C GLY A 186 18.52 -26.76 19.35
N LEU A 187 17.33 -26.21 19.08
CA LEU A 187 17.12 -25.10 18.15
C LEU A 187 17.12 -23.78 18.91
N ASP A 188 17.63 -22.73 18.28
CA ASP A 188 17.72 -21.37 18.82
C ASP A 188 16.88 -20.35 18.03
N VAL A 189 16.09 -20.82 17.05
CA VAL A 189 15.24 -19.98 16.19
C VAL A 189 13.81 -20.51 16.16
N ILE A 190 12.87 -19.59 16.34
CA ILE A 190 11.43 -19.81 16.20
C ILE A 190 10.90 -18.83 15.15
N LEU A 191 10.28 -19.36 14.10
CA LEU A 191 9.63 -18.58 13.05
C LEU A 191 8.12 -18.56 13.29
N GLY A 192 7.53 -17.38 13.41
CA GLY A 192 6.13 -17.22 13.84
C GLY A 192 5.51 -15.93 13.33
N VAL A 193 4.20 -15.77 13.51
CA VAL A 193 3.52 -14.50 13.23
C VAL A 193 3.59 -13.63 14.49
N PHE A 194 4.67 -12.86 14.60
CA PHE A 194 4.94 -12.00 15.75
C PHE A 194 4.59 -10.53 15.49
N GLU A 195 4.55 -9.73 16.56
CA GLU A 195 4.25 -8.30 16.47
C GLU A 195 5.46 -7.51 16.01
N SER A 196 6.64 -7.86 16.49
CA SER A 196 7.91 -7.32 16.01
C SER A 196 8.50 -8.19 14.91
N THR A 197 9.44 -7.65 14.14
CA THR A 197 10.17 -8.43 13.13
C THR A 197 11.08 -9.48 13.80
N ILE A 198 11.70 -9.11 14.92
CA ILE A 198 12.61 -9.94 15.70
C ILE A 198 12.38 -9.64 17.19
N GLU A 199 12.33 -10.69 18.00
CA GLU A 199 12.27 -10.63 19.47
C GLU A 199 13.25 -11.67 20.05
N GLU A 200 13.87 -11.36 21.18
CA GLU A 200 14.73 -12.31 21.91
C GLU A 200 14.01 -12.74 23.18
N CYS A 201 13.87 -14.05 23.38
CA CYS A 201 13.22 -14.62 24.55
C CYS A 201 13.95 -15.89 24.99
N GLN A 202 14.42 -15.95 26.24
CA GLN A 202 15.09 -17.12 26.82
C GLN A 202 16.27 -17.67 25.97
N GLY A 203 17.04 -16.78 25.32
CA GLY A 203 18.14 -17.17 24.43
C GLY A 203 17.69 -17.71 23.06
N MET A 204 16.40 -17.62 22.75
CA MET A 204 15.80 -17.95 21.45
C MET A 204 15.55 -16.67 20.65
N LEU A 205 15.69 -16.79 19.33
CA LEU A 205 15.35 -15.74 18.38
C LEU A 205 13.97 -16.00 17.76
N LEU A 206 13.00 -15.16 18.10
CA LEU A 206 11.65 -15.19 17.55
C LEU A 206 11.59 -14.26 16.35
N ILE A 207 11.33 -14.79 15.16
CA ILE A 207 11.39 -14.05 13.89
C ILE A 207 10.04 -14.10 13.19
N ASP A 208 9.53 -12.94 12.76
CA ASP A 208 8.47 -12.88 11.76
C ASP A 208 9.08 -13.07 10.37
N PRO A 209 8.95 -14.25 9.75
CA PRO A 209 9.74 -14.58 8.56
C PRO A 209 9.36 -13.70 7.36
N GLN A 210 8.10 -13.29 7.24
CA GLN A 210 7.67 -12.43 6.14
C GLN A 210 8.31 -11.04 6.24
N ARG A 211 8.31 -10.45 7.44
CA ARG A 211 8.89 -9.13 7.68
C ARG A 211 10.41 -9.16 7.66
N PHE A 212 11.01 -10.18 8.26
CA PHE A 212 12.45 -10.36 8.38
C PHE A 212 13.10 -10.50 7.00
N PHE A 213 12.59 -11.39 6.15
CA PHE A 213 13.08 -11.56 4.78
C PHE A 213 12.52 -10.51 3.79
N ALA A 214 11.64 -9.62 4.26
CA ALA A 214 10.88 -8.66 3.47
C ALA A 214 10.23 -9.31 2.23
N LEU A 215 9.54 -10.43 2.45
CA LEU A 215 8.86 -11.19 1.42
C LEU A 215 7.46 -10.62 1.20
N SER A 216 7.15 -10.31 -0.06
CA SER A 216 5.79 -9.99 -0.45
C SER A 216 4.90 -11.23 -0.34
N SER A 217 3.60 -11.03 -0.15
CA SER A 217 2.62 -12.13 -0.14
C SER A 217 2.63 -12.99 -1.43
N TRP A 218 3.11 -12.43 -2.53
CA TRP A 218 3.34 -13.14 -3.79
C TRP A 218 4.60 -14.01 -3.74
N GLU A 219 5.69 -13.54 -3.13
CA GLU A 219 6.89 -14.36 -2.93
C GLU A 219 6.62 -15.49 -1.94
N CYS A 220 5.88 -15.25 -0.85
CA CYS A 220 5.45 -16.30 0.06
C CYS A 220 4.69 -17.41 -0.68
N SER A 221 3.79 -17.05 -1.62
CA SER A 221 3.03 -18.04 -2.40
C SER A 221 3.88 -18.93 -3.32
N ARG A 222 5.16 -18.58 -3.58
CA ARG A 222 6.08 -19.46 -4.33
C ARG A 222 6.51 -20.67 -3.51
N TYR A 223 6.55 -20.52 -2.19
CA TYR A 223 6.92 -21.57 -1.25
C TYR A 223 5.72 -22.32 -0.70
N GLU A 224 4.51 -21.80 -0.95
CA GLU A 224 3.25 -22.46 -0.64
C GLU A 224 3.05 -23.65 -1.60
N LYS A 225 3.57 -24.83 -1.22
CA LYS A 225 3.52 -26.03 -2.07
C LYS A 225 2.11 -26.60 -2.21
N ARG A 226 1.19 -26.24 -1.32
CA ARG A 226 -0.24 -26.57 -1.38
C ARG A 226 -1.06 -25.47 -0.72
N ARG A 227 -2.25 -25.24 -1.26
CA ARG A 227 -3.35 -24.67 -0.47
C ARG A 227 -3.79 -25.70 0.54
N PHE A 228 -3.04 -25.82 1.63
CA PHE A 228 -3.73 -26.02 2.89
C PHE A 228 -4.67 -24.81 2.95
N LYS A 229 -5.98 -25.02 2.82
CA LYS A 229 -6.89 -24.05 3.41
C LYS A 229 -6.68 -24.35 4.87
N PRO A 230 -5.90 -23.56 5.63
CA PRO A 230 -6.07 -23.72 7.05
C PRO A 230 -7.57 -23.57 7.24
N ARG A 231 -8.16 -24.39 8.09
CA ARG A 231 -9.36 -23.91 8.75
C ARG A 231 -8.83 -22.73 9.54
N ILE A 232 -8.64 -21.59 8.86
CA ILE A 232 -8.44 -20.25 9.38
C ILE A 232 -9.81 -20.00 9.97
N PHE A 233 -9.96 -20.71 11.09
CA PHE A 233 -10.95 -20.82 12.11
C PHE A 233 -12.39 -20.96 11.59
N ALA A 234 -13.24 -21.66 12.35
CA ALA A 234 -14.52 -21.02 12.60
C ALA A 234 -14.16 -19.70 13.33
N LEU A 235 -13.78 -18.66 12.58
CA LEU A 235 -13.15 -17.47 13.14
C LEU A 235 -14.12 -16.88 14.15
N SER A 236 -13.68 -16.76 15.40
CA SER A 236 -14.28 -15.81 16.33
C SER A 236 -14.10 -14.41 15.75
N ASP A 237 -14.90 -13.47 16.25
CA ASP A 237 -14.79 -12.07 15.80
C ASP A 237 -13.40 -11.48 16.07
N GLU A 238 -12.76 -11.89 17.17
CA GLU A 238 -11.40 -11.52 17.55
C GLU A 238 -10.36 -11.98 16.52
N ASN A 239 -10.45 -13.23 16.05
CA ASN A 239 -9.48 -13.77 15.09
C ASN A 239 -9.65 -13.10 13.71
N ARG A 240 -10.89 -12.78 13.33
CA ARG A 240 -11.21 -11.98 12.14
C ARG A 240 -10.56 -10.59 12.24
N ALA A 241 -10.74 -9.90 13.37
CA ALA A 241 -10.16 -8.58 13.60
C ALA A 241 -8.62 -8.62 13.55
N ALA A 242 -7.98 -9.57 14.22
CA ALA A 242 -6.52 -9.72 14.21
C ALA A 242 -5.95 -9.91 12.79
N LEU A 243 -6.63 -10.70 11.95
CA LEU A 243 -6.25 -10.90 10.54
C LEU A 243 -6.36 -9.60 9.74
N VAL A 244 -7.41 -8.80 9.96
CA VAL A 244 -7.58 -7.49 9.32
C VAL A 244 -6.46 -6.54 9.74
N HIS A 245 -6.17 -6.41 11.04
CA HIS A 245 -5.10 -5.55 11.54
C HIS A 245 -3.73 -5.93 10.98
N ARG A 246 -3.42 -7.24 10.92
CA ARG A 246 -2.19 -7.72 10.30
C ARG A 246 -2.13 -7.36 8.81
N THR A 247 -3.23 -7.57 8.10
CA THR A 247 -3.35 -7.23 6.68
C THR A 247 -3.08 -5.75 6.43
N LEU A 248 -3.62 -4.85 7.25
CA LEU A 248 -3.36 -3.41 7.13
C LEU A 248 -1.89 -3.06 7.39
N ALA A 249 -1.25 -3.71 8.37
CA ALA A 249 0.18 -3.54 8.63
C ALA A 249 1.04 -3.99 7.43
N ASP A 250 0.69 -5.13 6.84
CA ASP A 250 1.42 -5.67 5.68
C ASP A 250 1.20 -4.82 4.42
N VAL A 251 0.02 -4.22 4.24
CA VAL A 251 -0.24 -3.22 3.17
C VAL A 251 0.60 -1.96 3.38
N PHE A 252 0.60 -1.40 4.61
CA PHE A 252 1.36 -0.20 4.96
C PHE A 252 2.87 -0.38 4.73
N ASN A 253 3.40 -1.56 5.06
CA ASN A 253 4.81 -1.91 4.86
C ASN A 253 5.14 -2.34 3.42
N GLY A 254 4.15 -2.40 2.52
CA GLY A 254 4.35 -2.83 1.13
C GLY A 254 4.57 -4.34 0.94
N LEU A 255 4.29 -5.17 1.96
CA LEU A 255 4.37 -6.63 1.91
C LEU A 255 3.10 -7.27 1.33
N MET A 256 1.98 -6.56 1.29
CA MET A 256 0.73 -7.02 0.69
C MET A 256 0.16 -6.04 -0.35
N GLU A 257 -0.28 -6.59 -1.48
CA GLU A 257 -0.94 -5.83 -2.55
C GLU A 257 -2.36 -5.42 -2.12
N PRO A 258 -2.78 -4.15 -2.32
CA PRO A 258 -4.10 -3.65 -1.95
C PRO A 258 -5.26 -4.49 -2.49
N THR A 259 -5.12 -5.05 -3.70
CA THR A 259 -6.16 -5.89 -4.32
C THR A 259 -6.39 -7.19 -3.55
N ARG A 260 -5.31 -7.84 -3.08
CA ARG A 260 -5.42 -9.07 -2.27
C ARG A 260 -5.93 -8.74 -0.88
N ALA A 261 -5.40 -7.67 -0.28
CA ALA A 261 -5.81 -7.20 1.03
C ALA A 261 -7.30 -6.80 1.08
N ALA A 262 -7.84 -6.14 0.05
CA ALA A 262 -9.24 -5.75 -0.02
C ALA A 262 -10.18 -6.95 0.09
N ARG A 263 -9.80 -8.09 -0.52
CA ARG A 263 -10.55 -9.34 -0.41
C ARG A 263 -10.48 -9.91 1.01
N VAL A 264 -9.29 -9.94 1.61
CA VAL A 264 -9.11 -10.42 2.99
C VAL A 264 -9.93 -9.57 3.96
N VAL A 265 -9.86 -8.24 3.85
CA VAL A 265 -10.64 -7.32 4.68
C VAL A 265 -12.13 -7.54 4.47
N TYR A 266 -12.61 -7.61 3.24
CA TYR A 266 -14.04 -7.83 2.95
C TYR A 266 -14.56 -9.16 3.51
N ASP A 267 -13.83 -10.26 3.27
CA ASP A 267 -14.26 -11.62 3.64
C ASP A 267 -14.17 -11.87 5.16
N HIS A 268 -13.38 -11.08 5.89
CA HIS A 268 -13.09 -11.26 7.31
C HIS A 268 -13.38 -10.04 8.18
N TRP A 269 -14.10 -9.05 7.66
CA TRP A 269 -14.42 -7.86 8.44
C TRP A 269 -15.31 -8.21 9.63
N THR A 270 -14.96 -7.67 10.79
CA THR A 270 -15.79 -7.65 11.99
C THR A 270 -15.83 -6.23 12.53
N PRO A 271 -17.01 -5.72 12.95
CA PRO A 271 -17.11 -4.46 13.67
C PRO A 271 -16.16 -4.53 14.87
N ILE A 272 -15.20 -3.62 14.89
CA ILE A 272 -14.10 -3.67 15.85
C ILE A 272 -14.67 -3.29 17.22
N ILE A 273 -14.64 -4.23 18.15
CA ILE A 273 -14.49 -3.90 19.57
C ILE A 273 -13.03 -3.51 19.68
N GLU A 274 -12.71 -2.24 19.94
CA GLU A 274 -11.33 -1.86 20.23
C GLU A 274 -10.88 -2.73 21.40
N PRO A 275 -9.85 -3.58 21.24
CA PRO A 275 -9.27 -4.20 22.41
C PRO A 275 -8.65 -3.07 23.25
N ASP A 276 -8.92 -3.06 24.56
CA ASP A 276 -8.25 -2.25 25.59
C ASP A 276 -6.74 -2.61 25.72
N ASP A 277 -6.08 -2.98 24.63
CA ASP A 277 -4.72 -3.50 24.56
C ASP A 277 -3.74 -2.43 24.05
N GLU A 278 -3.86 -1.18 24.50
CA GLU A 278 -2.63 -0.41 24.70
C GLU A 278 -1.90 -1.02 25.89
N PRO A 279 -0.68 -1.57 25.74
CA PRO A 279 0.06 -2.07 26.88
C PRO A 279 0.32 -0.91 27.84
N GLN A 280 -0.38 -0.91 28.99
CA GLN A 280 -0.24 0.07 30.06
C GLN A 280 1.19 0.11 30.65
N ASP A 281 2.03 -0.88 30.33
CA ASP A 281 3.36 -1.07 30.91
C ASP A 281 4.55 -0.90 29.94
N ALA A 282 4.31 -0.53 28.67
CA ALA A 282 5.42 -0.05 27.85
C ALA A 282 5.65 1.43 28.18
N SER A 283 6.66 1.71 29.02
CA SER A 283 7.14 3.07 29.27
C SER A 283 7.11 3.87 27.96
N PRO A 284 6.27 4.92 27.85
CA PRO A 284 6.18 5.74 26.64
C PRO A 284 7.57 6.22 26.20
N ASP A 285 8.44 6.43 27.16
CA ASP A 285 9.83 6.83 26.98
C ASP A 285 10.71 5.77 26.30
N ALA A 286 10.50 4.46 26.48
CA ALA A 286 11.34 3.44 25.86
C ALA A 286 11.02 3.27 24.36
N VAL A 287 9.72 3.23 24.02
CA VAL A 287 9.25 3.16 22.62
C VAL A 287 9.52 4.48 21.89
N VAL A 288 9.33 5.63 22.55
CA VAL A 288 9.65 6.95 22.00
C VAL A 288 11.15 7.14 21.85
N ARG A 289 12.00 6.76 22.81
CA ARG A 289 13.47 6.88 22.68
C ARG A 289 14.02 5.97 21.58
N TYR A 290 13.55 4.72 21.48
CA TYR A 290 13.98 3.81 20.42
C TYR A 290 13.57 4.33 19.04
N ARG A 291 12.32 4.79 18.88
CA ARG A 291 11.83 5.41 17.64
C ARG A 291 12.56 6.72 17.31
N ARG A 292 12.84 7.56 18.31
CA ARG A 292 13.49 8.87 18.14
C ARG A 292 14.98 8.75 17.84
N ALA A 293 15.70 7.82 18.48
CA ALA A 293 17.13 7.58 18.23
C ALA A 293 17.38 6.95 16.84
N ASN A 294 16.52 5.99 16.42
CA ASN A 294 16.59 5.42 15.08
C ASN A 294 16.11 6.40 14.00
N ALA A 295 15.05 7.18 14.26
CA ALA A 295 14.58 8.20 13.33
C ALA A 295 15.60 9.33 13.15
N LEU A 296 16.33 9.74 14.19
CA LEU A 296 17.34 10.80 14.09
C LEU A 296 18.61 10.34 13.34
N ARG A 297 19.07 9.08 13.50
CA ARG A 297 20.17 8.53 12.68
C ARG A 297 19.76 8.32 11.23
N GLN A 298 18.57 7.76 10.99
CA GLN A 298 18.04 7.64 9.62
C GLN A 298 17.82 9.01 8.99
N ALA A 299 17.34 10.00 9.75
CA ALA A 299 17.17 11.36 9.24
C ALA A 299 18.50 12.01 8.87
N SER A 300 19.60 11.78 9.59
CA SER A 300 20.90 12.36 9.21
C SER A 300 21.50 11.69 7.98
N GLU A 301 21.36 10.37 7.84
CA GLU A 301 21.83 9.63 6.66
C GLU A 301 20.98 9.97 5.42
N ILE A 302 19.66 10.03 5.58
CA ILE A 302 18.73 10.46 4.53
C ILE A 302 18.96 11.93 4.16
N SER A 303 19.26 12.80 5.13
CA SER A 303 19.54 14.21 4.86
C SER A 303 20.82 14.43 4.04
N ALA A 304 21.82 13.54 4.17
CA ALA A 304 23.03 13.57 3.35
C ALA A 304 22.74 13.08 1.92
N GLU A 305 22.01 11.96 1.75
CA GLU A 305 21.56 11.48 0.43
C GLU A 305 20.65 12.49 -0.28
N ILE A 306 19.71 13.11 0.45
CA ILE A 306 18.84 14.17 -0.07
C ILE A 306 19.67 15.40 -0.42
N GLY A 307 20.65 15.78 0.41
CA GLY A 307 21.54 16.91 0.13
C GLY A 307 22.31 16.74 -1.18
N ASP A 308 22.90 15.56 -1.39
CA ASP A 308 23.62 15.22 -2.62
C ASP A 308 22.66 15.19 -3.83
N ALA A 309 21.47 14.59 -3.68
CA ALA A 309 20.46 14.60 -4.74
C ALA A 309 20.00 16.02 -5.09
N LEU A 310 19.70 16.86 -4.08
CA LEU A 310 19.31 18.26 -4.26
C LEU A 310 20.40 19.09 -4.93
N SER A 311 21.68 18.81 -4.63
CA SER A 311 22.81 19.49 -5.25
C SER A 311 22.96 19.21 -6.75
N SER A 312 22.41 18.08 -7.23
CA SER A 312 22.39 17.71 -8.64
C SER A 312 21.28 18.38 -9.45
N PHE A 313 20.27 18.97 -8.78
CA PHE A 313 19.25 19.73 -9.48
C PHE A 313 19.83 21.05 -9.99
N PRO A 314 19.47 21.46 -11.21
CA PRO A 314 19.83 22.78 -11.72
C PRO A 314 19.38 23.83 -10.70
N ARG A 315 20.31 24.69 -10.25
CA ARG A 315 19.91 25.83 -9.44
C ARG A 315 18.93 26.65 -10.27
N PRO A 316 17.72 26.94 -9.76
CA PRO A 316 16.81 27.81 -10.48
C PRO A 316 17.55 29.11 -10.77
N SER A 317 17.61 29.51 -12.04
CA SER A 317 18.08 30.85 -12.39
C SER A 317 17.34 31.86 -11.51
N GLU A 318 18.01 32.91 -11.03
CA GLU A 318 17.39 34.06 -10.33
C GLU A 318 16.36 34.73 -11.25
N ARG A 319 15.22 34.08 -11.45
CA ARG A 319 14.03 34.65 -12.05
C ARG A 319 13.19 35.14 -10.90
N THR A 320 12.72 36.37 -11.00
CA THR A 320 11.62 36.86 -10.17
C THR A 320 10.52 35.80 -10.12
N PRO A 321 10.00 35.42 -8.94
CA PRO A 321 8.93 34.44 -8.83
C PRO A 321 7.80 34.86 -9.75
N HIS A 322 7.43 34.01 -10.70
CA HIS A 322 6.23 34.24 -11.48
C HIS A 322 5.07 34.15 -10.49
N ARG A 323 4.33 35.26 -10.29
CA ARG A 323 3.04 35.20 -9.60
C ARG A 323 2.06 34.52 -10.55
N GLY A 324 2.19 33.20 -10.69
CA GLY A 324 1.35 32.40 -11.55
C GLY A 324 -0.05 32.32 -10.99
N GLU A 325 -1.05 32.39 -11.87
CA GLU A 325 -2.40 31.98 -11.54
C GLU A 325 -2.47 30.45 -11.57
N ALA A 326 -3.18 29.86 -10.62
CA ALA A 326 -3.43 28.42 -10.58
C ALA A 326 -4.90 28.17 -10.25
N ILE A 327 -5.47 27.14 -10.85
CA ILE A 327 -6.80 26.64 -10.48
C ILE A 327 -6.62 25.47 -9.53
N VAL A 328 -7.37 25.44 -8.43
CA VAL A 328 -7.49 24.26 -7.57
C VAL A 328 -8.85 23.61 -7.80
N ALA A 329 -8.85 22.34 -8.17
CA ALA A 329 -10.06 21.52 -8.17
C ALA A 329 -10.50 21.30 -6.71
N TRP A 330 -11.59 21.94 -6.32
CA TRP A 330 -12.04 22.02 -4.93
C TRP A 330 -13.35 21.26 -4.70
N SER A 331 -13.31 20.31 -3.78
CA SER A 331 -14.45 19.45 -3.42
C SER A 331 -15.09 19.82 -2.07
N GLY A 332 -14.58 20.86 -1.39
CA GLY A 332 -14.93 21.15 0.00
C GLY A 332 -14.23 20.26 1.03
N GLY A 333 -13.46 19.25 0.59
CA GLY A 333 -12.73 18.35 1.49
C GLY A 333 -11.43 18.94 2.04
N THR A 334 -10.94 18.34 3.13
CA THR A 334 -9.66 18.68 3.78
C THR A 334 -8.50 18.76 2.79
N ASP A 335 -8.40 17.83 1.85
CA ASP A 335 -7.24 17.74 0.94
C ASP A 335 -7.21 18.90 -0.04
N SER A 336 -8.33 19.19 -0.70
CA SER A 336 -8.42 20.30 -1.65
C SER A 336 -8.34 21.67 -0.96
N SER A 337 -8.87 21.81 0.26
CA SER A 337 -8.75 23.05 1.03
C SER A 337 -7.29 23.32 1.47
N ALA A 338 -6.57 22.27 1.89
CA ALA A 338 -5.14 22.38 2.19
C ALA A 338 -4.35 22.82 0.94
N CYS A 339 -4.71 22.31 -0.25
CA CYS A 339 -4.03 22.69 -1.48
C CYS A 339 -4.12 24.19 -1.76
N ILE A 340 -5.27 24.82 -1.53
CA ILE A 340 -5.45 26.27 -1.69
C ILE A 340 -4.49 27.03 -0.76
N ARG A 341 -4.44 26.63 0.52
CA ARG A 341 -3.60 27.29 1.53
C ARG A 341 -2.11 27.12 1.24
N ILE A 342 -1.69 25.91 0.86
CA ILE A 342 -0.30 25.59 0.50
C ILE A 342 0.11 26.37 -0.77
N ALA A 343 -0.72 26.35 -1.82
CA ALA A 343 -0.40 27.05 -3.06
C ALA A 343 -0.33 28.58 -2.89
N ASN A 344 -1.24 29.16 -2.10
CA ASN A 344 -1.15 30.58 -1.71
C ASN A 344 0.15 30.87 -0.93
N ALA A 345 0.54 29.99 0.01
CA ALA A 345 1.80 30.12 0.75
C ALA A 345 3.05 29.99 -0.15
N MET A 346 2.95 29.26 -1.26
CA MET A 346 3.97 29.18 -2.31
C MET A 346 4.00 30.43 -3.22
N GLY A 347 3.05 31.35 -3.09
CA GLY A 347 2.99 32.60 -3.84
C GLY A 347 2.14 32.56 -5.12
N PHE A 348 1.36 31.49 -5.35
CA PHE A 348 0.39 31.44 -6.44
C PHE A 348 -0.84 32.27 -6.09
N SER A 349 -1.47 32.86 -7.11
CA SER A 349 -2.83 33.36 -6.99
C SER A 349 -3.79 32.23 -7.36
N VAL A 350 -4.51 31.72 -6.36
CA VAL A 350 -5.34 30.52 -6.54
C VAL A 350 -6.80 30.89 -6.76
N ARG A 351 -7.42 30.28 -7.78
CA ARG A 351 -8.87 30.24 -7.95
C ARG A 351 -9.39 28.83 -7.66
N ALA A 352 -10.36 28.69 -6.77
CA ALA A 352 -11.00 27.41 -6.53
C ALA A 352 -12.08 27.16 -7.59
N VAL A 353 -12.16 25.93 -8.08
CA VAL A 353 -13.15 25.52 -9.08
C VAL A 353 -13.78 24.21 -8.65
N THR A 354 -15.10 24.11 -8.74
CA THR A 354 -15.86 22.89 -8.48
C THR A 354 -16.78 22.56 -9.66
N VAL A 355 -17.20 21.30 -9.77
CA VAL A 355 -18.08 20.83 -10.85
C VAL A 355 -19.40 20.37 -10.25
N ARG A 356 -20.50 20.91 -10.77
CA ARG A 356 -21.86 20.57 -10.37
C ARG A 356 -22.13 19.10 -10.68
N THR A 357 -22.62 18.38 -9.68
CA THR A 357 -23.13 17.01 -9.83
C THR A 357 -24.49 16.91 -9.15
N PRO A 358 -25.37 15.97 -9.55
CA PRO A 358 -26.68 15.79 -8.91
C PRO A 358 -26.63 15.54 -7.40
N TYR A 359 -25.46 15.12 -6.89
CA TYR A 359 -25.23 14.79 -5.48
C TYR A 359 -24.38 15.83 -4.74
N LEU A 360 -24.02 16.94 -5.41
CA LEU A 360 -23.34 18.06 -4.80
C LEU A 360 -24.37 18.95 -4.09
N ASP A 361 -24.22 19.13 -2.78
CA ASP A 361 -24.93 20.18 -2.06
C ASP A 361 -24.23 21.52 -2.31
N GLU A 362 -24.59 22.17 -3.41
CA GLU A 362 -24.00 23.44 -3.85
C GLU A 362 -24.18 24.54 -2.79
N ALA A 363 -25.32 24.57 -2.10
CA ALA A 363 -25.59 25.56 -1.06
C ALA A 363 -24.69 25.39 0.16
N ALA A 364 -24.52 24.14 0.64
CA ALA A 364 -23.62 23.85 1.75
C ALA A 364 -22.15 24.13 1.37
N LEU A 365 -21.75 23.78 0.15
CA LEU A 365 -20.39 24.00 -0.35
C LEU A 365 -20.07 25.50 -0.47
N LEU A 366 -20.98 26.31 -1.02
CA LEU A 366 -20.79 27.76 -1.10
C LEU A 366 -20.76 28.43 0.27
N LYS A 367 -21.59 27.96 1.22
CA LYS A 367 -21.55 28.43 2.61
C LYS A 367 -20.21 28.11 3.27
N GLN A 368 -19.67 26.91 3.05
CA GLN A 368 -18.35 26.52 3.54
C GLN A 368 -17.26 27.41 2.89
N ALA A 369 -17.31 27.61 1.57
CA ALA A 369 -16.35 28.44 0.86
C ALA A 369 -16.29 29.86 1.45
N LEU A 370 -17.45 30.46 1.71
CA LEU A 370 -17.56 31.76 2.35
C LEU A 370 -16.93 31.79 3.74
N GLY A 371 -17.19 30.76 4.56
CA GLY A 371 -16.62 30.63 5.91
C GLY A 371 -15.10 30.47 5.91
N ASP A 372 -14.56 29.76 4.91
CA ASP A 372 -13.12 29.52 4.75
C ASP A 372 -12.40 30.66 3.98
N GLY A 373 -13.13 31.70 3.55
CA GLY A 373 -12.57 32.81 2.76
C GLY A 373 -12.15 32.39 1.34
N ILE A 374 -12.77 31.35 0.78
CA ILE A 374 -12.46 30.79 -0.53
C ILE A 374 -13.47 31.30 -1.57
N SER A 375 -12.97 31.91 -2.64
CA SER A 375 -13.76 32.20 -3.84
C SER A 375 -13.76 30.98 -4.74
N VAL A 376 -14.96 30.47 -5.06
CA VAL A 376 -15.15 29.25 -5.86
C VAL A 376 -16.03 29.52 -7.08
N ASP A 377 -15.56 29.06 -8.24
CA ASP A 377 -16.36 28.98 -9.46
C ASP A 377 -17.05 27.61 -9.54
N VAL A 378 -18.36 27.59 -9.76
CA VAL A 378 -19.16 26.37 -9.95
C VAL A 378 -19.41 26.16 -11.44
N LEU A 379 -18.92 25.05 -11.98
CA LEU A 379 -19.01 24.72 -13.40
C LEU A 379 -20.06 23.63 -13.66
N ASP A 380 -20.71 23.69 -14.81
CA ASP A 380 -21.48 22.55 -15.33
C ASP A 380 -20.54 21.49 -15.94
N PRO A 381 -20.85 20.19 -15.80
CA PRO A 381 -20.01 19.13 -16.34
C PRO A 381 -19.99 19.17 -17.88
N CYS A 382 -18.83 18.87 -18.47
CA CYS A 382 -18.66 18.86 -19.93
C CYS A 382 -19.41 17.74 -20.65
N GLU A 383 -19.87 16.73 -19.91
CA GLU A 383 -20.62 15.58 -20.39
C GLU A 383 -21.77 15.26 -19.41
N ASP A 384 -22.86 14.69 -19.92
CA ASP A 384 -23.94 14.20 -19.06
C ASP A 384 -23.45 13.03 -18.21
N MET A 385 -23.62 13.15 -16.89
CA MET A 385 -23.19 12.16 -15.91
C MET A 385 -24.32 11.21 -15.48
N THR A 386 -25.55 11.40 -15.99
CA THR A 386 -26.74 10.63 -15.59
C THR A 386 -26.52 9.12 -15.72
N ASP A 387 -26.03 8.67 -16.87
CA ASP A 387 -25.71 7.25 -17.12
C ASP A 387 -24.72 6.66 -16.11
N ILE A 388 -23.77 7.46 -15.62
CA ILE A 388 -22.78 7.01 -14.62
C ILE A 388 -23.49 6.73 -13.30
N PHE A 389 -24.41 7.60 -12.89
CA PHE A 389 -25.15 7.47 -11.64
C PHE A 389 -26.19 6.36 -11.70
N GLU A 390 -26.93 6.23 -12.81
CA GLU A 390 -27.90 5.15 -13.01
C GLU A 390 -27.19 3.78 -13.05
N ALA A 391 -26.15 3.64 -13.88
CA ALA A 391 -25.43 2.37 -14.01
C ALA A 391 -24.76 1.93 -12.71
N SER A 392 -24.28 2.88 -11.89
CA SER A 392 -23.70 2.55 -10.59
C SER A 392 -24.75 2.19 -9.54
N THR A 393 -25.91 2.86 -9.55
CA THR A 393 -27.06 2.50 -8.68
C THR A 393 -27.59 1.11 -9.00
N GLU A 394 -27.63 0.74 -10.27
CA GLU A 394 -28.02 -0.62 -10.73
C GLU A 394 -26.93 -1.69 -10.50
N GLY A 395 -25.75 -1.30 -10.01
CA GLY A 395 -24.67 -2.23 -9.72
C GLY A 395 -23.86 -2.66 -10.93
N ARG A 396 -23.98 -1.98 -12.08
CA ARG A 396 -23.23 -2.29 -13.31
C ARG A 396 -21.79 -1.77 -13.26
N MET A 397 -21.50 -0.72 -12.48
CA MET A 397 -20.16 -0.15 -12.39
C MET A 397 -19.90 0.68 -11.13
N HIS A 398 -18.63 0.79 -10.72
CA HIS A 398 -18.23 1.71 -9.66
C HIS A 398 -18.06 3.14 -10.22
N PRO A 399 -18.68 4.18 -9.62
CA PRO A 399 -18.84 5.50 -10.26
C PRO A 399 -17.53 6.30 -10.33
N CYS A 400 -16.70 6.26 -9.29
CA CYS A 400 -15.62 7.24 -9.11
C CYS A 400 -14.63 7.34 -10.26
N GLY A 401 -14.35 6.25 -10.97
CA GLY A 401 -13.42 6.29 -12.12
C GLY A 401 -13.95 7.18 -13.24
N ARG A 402 -15.22 7.00 -13.63
CA ARG A 402 -15.84 7.82 -14.70
C ARG A 402 -16.18 9.22 -14.22
N CYS A 403 -16.68 9.37 -12.98
CA CYS A 403 -16.93 10.69 -12.42
C CYS A 403 -15.66 11.54 -12.39
N HIS A 404 -14.53 10.95 -11.97
CA HIS A 404 -13.25 11.65 -11.96
C HIS A 404 -12.83 12.09 -13.36
N SER A 405 -13.00 11.25 -14.39
CA SER A 405 -12.70 11.64 -15.78
C SER A 405 -13.49 12.87 -16.24
N VAL A 406 -14.81 12.89 -16.04
CA VAL A 406 -15.66 14.03 -16.45
C VAL A 406 -15.30 15.30 -15.68
N ILE A 407 -15.11 15.18 -14.36
CA ILE A 407 -14.73 16.32 -13.50
C ILE A 407 -13.38 16.89 -13.93
N THR A 408 -12.37 16.04 -14.13
CA THR A 408 -11.04 16.46 -14.57
C THR A 408 -11.10 17.13 -15.93
N ALA A 409 -11.79 16.55 -16.92
CA ALA A 409 -11.97 17.15 -18.24
C ALA A 409 -12.65 18.52 -18.17
N THR A 410 -13.66 18.68 -17.31
CA THR A 410 -14.37 19.95 -17.10
C THR A 410 -13.45 21.02 -16.51
N VAL A 411 -12.71 20.70 -15.43
CA VAL A 411 -11.81 21.65 -14.76
C VAL A 411 -10.65 22.04 -15.68
N GLU A 412 -10.01 21.08 -16.35
CA GLU A 412 -8.92 21.36 -17.27
C GLU A 412 -9.39 22.14 -18.50
N GLY A 413 -10.60 21.85 -19.01
CA GLY A 413 -11.21 22.62 -20.09
C GLY A 413 -11.43 24.07 -19.70
N HIS A 414 -11.94 24.32 -18.49
CA HIS A 414 -12.10 25.67 -17.95
C HIS A 414 -10.75 26.39 -17.78
N ALA A 415 -9.73 25.72 -17.24
CA ALA A 415 -8.41 26.29 -17.07
C ALA A 415 -7.79 26.74 -18.41
N ARG A 416 -7.95 25.93 -19.46
CA ARG A 416 -7.50 26.30 -20.81
C ARG A 416 -8.27 27.52 -21.35
N GLN A 417 -9.58 27.60 -21.12
CA GLN A 417 -10.41 28.73 -21.54
C GLN A 417 -10.09 30.03 -20.78
N SER A 418 -9.73 29.92 -19.50
CA SER A 418 -9.36 31.07 -18.67
C SER A 418 -7.91 31.54 -18.88
N GLY A 419 -7.12 30.81 -19.67
CA GLY A 419 -5.70 31.09 -19.89
C GLY A 419 -4.81 30.76 -18.68
N THR A 420 -5.26 29.85 -17.81
CA THR A 420 -4.51 29.39 -16.64
C THR A 420 -3.72 28.14 -16.99
N ASP A 421 -2.40 28.19 -16.80
CA ASP A 421 -1.49 27.11 -17.20
C ASP A 421 -1.37 25.99 -16.16
N ILE A 422 -1.91 26.15 -14.96
CA ILE A 422 -1.72 25.22 -13.83
C ILE A 422 -3.06 24.83 -13.21
N VAL A 423 -3.32 23.51 -13.14
CA VAL A 423 -4.43 22.94 -12.36
C VAL A 423 -3.86 22.07 -11.25
N ILE A 424 -4.31 22.32 -10.03
CA ILE A 424 -3.89 21.64 -8.81
C ILE A 424 -5.00 20.70 -8.34
N TYR A 425 -4.63 19.47 -8.02
CA TYR A 425 -5.49 18.45 -7.44
C TYR A 425 -4.96 17.97 -6.09
N GLY A 426 -5.88 17.51 -5.24
CA GLY A 426 -5.59 16.98 -3.90
C GLY A 426 -5.21 15.50 -3.84
N ASP A 427 -4.84 14.86 -4.95
CA ASP A 427 -4.41 13.46 -4.94
C ASP A 427 -3.08 13.29 -4.19
N MET A 428 -2.97 12.20 -3.42
CA MET A 428 -1.79 11.82 -2.64
C MET A 428 -1.12 10.54 -3.17
N ILE A 429 -1.69 9.86 -4.16
CA ILE A 429 -1.20 8.55 -4.63
C ILE A 429 -0.23 8.68 -5.82
N SER A 430 -0.46 9.66 -6.69
CA SER A 430 0.34 9.96 -7.89
C SER A 430 1.70 10.56 -7.53
N THR A 431 2.57 9.76 -6.91
CA THR A 431 3.91 10.17 -6.47
C THR A 431 4.93 10.25 -7.63
N GLY A 432 6.13 10.76 -7.33
CA GLY A 432 7.24 10.82 -8.27
C GLY A 432 6.95 11.66 -9.51
N ALA A 433 7.36 11.18 -10.69
CA ALA A 433 7.19 11.88 -11.96
C ALA A 433 5.72 12.08 -12.36
N GLN A 434 4.80 11.30 -11.77
CA GLN A 434 3.37 11.40 -12.07
C GLN A 434 2.64 12.43 -11.18
N SER A 435 3.36 13.05 -10.24
CA SER A 435 2.80 14.10 -9.36
C SER A 435 2.65 15.45 -10.06
N ILE A 436 3.42 15.70 -11.12
CA ILE A 436 3.35 16.90 -11.95
C ILE A 436 3.46 16.44 -13.40
N VAL A 437 2.43 16.69 -14.21
CA VAL A 437 2.41 16.27 -15.61
C VAL A 437 1.98 17.42 -16.50
N ALA A 438 2.70 17.62 -17.60
CA ALA A 438 2.28 18.52 -18.67
C ALA A 438 1.39 17.75 -19.66
N ASP A 439 0.17 18.24 -19.87
CA ASP A 439 -0.81 17.65 -20.80
C ASP A 439 -1.51 18.76 -21.61
N ASN A 440 -1.32 18.75 -22.94
CA ASN A 440 -1.91 19.71 -23.87
C ASN A 440 -1.75 21.18 -23.44
N GLY A 441 -0.53 21.58 -23.09
CA GLY A 441 -0.20 22.94 -22.66
C GLY A 441 -0.60 23.28 -21.23
N LEU A 442 -1.19 22.34 -20.47
CA LEU A 442 -1.59 22.52 -19.08
C LEU A 442 -0.68 21.72 -18.14
N ILE A 443 -0.27 22.30 -17.03
CA ILE A 443 0.43 21.62 -15.95
C ILE A 443 -0.61 21.10 -14.95
N VAL A 444 -0.76 19.78 -14.88
CA VAL A 444 -1.57 19.08 -13.88
C VAL A 444 -0.68 18.73 -12.70
N TRP A 445 -0.97 19.31 -11.54
CA TRP A 445 -0.17 19.20 -10.34
C TRP A 445 -0.96 18.56 -9.19
N ASN A 446 -0.62 17.31 -8.85
CA ASN A 446 -1.08 16.66 -7.63
C ASN A 446 -0.21 17.14 -6.46
N LEU A 447 -0.55 18.32 -5.93
CA LEU A 447 0.27 19.06 -4.98
C LEU A 447 0.65 18.24 -3.73
N PRO A 448 -0.29 17.57 -3.03
CA PRO A 448 0.07 16.75 -1.88
C PRO A 448 1.03 15.61 -2.22
N ALA A 449 0.79 14.90 -3.33
CA ALA A 449 1.65 13.80 -3.77
C ALA A 449 3.06 14.27 -4.12
N SER A 450 3.20 15.45 -4.76
CA SER A 450 4.51 16.02 -5.13
C SER A 450 5.38 16.38 -3.92
N LEU A 451 4.74 16.71 -2.81
CA LEU A 451 5.37 17.04 -1.53
C LEU A 451 5.45 15.85 -0.57
N ALA A 452 5.00 14.66 -1.01
CA ALA A 452 4.88 13.46 -0.19
C ALA A 452 4.12 13.70 1.14
N LEU A 453 3.08 14.53 1.11
CA LEU A 453 2.27 14.82 2.28
C LEU A 453 1.28 13.69 2.56
N ASN A 454 1.07 13.41 3.85
CA ASN A 454 0.00 12.55 4.32
C ASN A 454 -1.20 13.35 4.82
N LYS A 455 -2.32 12.65 5.04
CA LYS A 455 -3.60 13.22 5.50
C LYS A 455 -3.48 14.02 6.80
N ARG A 456 -2.63 13.58 7.74
CA ARG A 456 -2.41 14.29 9.01
C ARG A 456 -1.68 15.62 8.79
N GLN A 457 -0.71 15.66 7.88
CA GLN A 457 -0.03 16.89 7.49
C GLN A 457 -0.98 17.83 6.76
N LEU A 458 -1.78 17.35 5.80
CA LEU A 458 -2.80 18.18 5.14
C LEU A 458 -3.84 18.72 6.13
N ALA A 459 -4.28 17.89 7.08
CA ALA A 459 -5.18 18.33 8.14
C ALA A 459 -4.60 19.48 8.96
N SER A 460 -3.29 19.51 9.23
CA SER A 460 -2.66 20.62 9.97
C SER A 460 -2.63 21.96 9.22
N TRP A 461 -2.91 21.98 7.91
CA TRP A 461 -3.11 23.21 7.15
C TRP A 461 -4.53 23.75 7.27
N ASN A 462 -5.47 22.93 7.76
CA ASN A 462 -6.86 23.29 7.93
C ASN A 462 -7.23 23.40 9.41
N ASP A 463 -8.28 24.16 9.69
CA ASP A 463 -8.79 24.33 11.05
C ASP A 463 -9.73 23.17 11.47
N ASN A 464 -10.14 22.33 10.51
CA ASN A 464 -11.09 21.24 10.71
C ASN A 464 -10.43 19.86 10.62
N PRO A 465 -10.82 18.90 11.49
CA PRO A 465 -10.35 17.53 11.40
C PRO A 465 -10.81 16.86 10.09
N PRO A 466 -10.07 15.86 9.61
CA PRO A 466 -10.46 15.12 8.42
C PRO A 466 -11.78 14.35 8.66
N SER A 467 -12.61 14.26 7.62
CA SER A 467 -13.85 13.47 7.65
C SER A 467 -13.58 12.00 8.00
N ASP A 468 -14.45 11.41 8.81
CA ASP A 468 -14.42 9.97 9.08
C ASP A 468 -15.20 9.15 8.02
N HIS A 469 -15.85 9.81 7.05
CA HIS A 469 -16.61 9.18 5.97
C HIS A 469 -15.79 8.96 4.70
N PHE A 470 -16.00 7.82 4.04
CA PHE A 470 -15.38 7.49 2.77
C PHE A 470 -16.25 7.90 1.57
N GLY A 471 -15.75 8.85 0.78
CA GLY A 471 -16.32 9.24 -0.50
C GLY A 471 -17.56 10.13 -0.42
N CYS A 472 -18.18 10.37 -1.57
CA CYS A 472 -19.37 11.22 -1.69
C CYS A 472 -20.66 10.48 -1.26
N SER A 473 -21.75 11.23 -1.07
CA SER A 473 -23.08 10.70 -0.77
C SER A 473 -23.53 9.59 -1.72
N HIS A 474 -23.33 9.75 -3.02
CA HIS A 474 -23.64 8.73 -4.02
C HIS A 474 -22.82 7.45 -3.84
N LEU A 475 -21.51 7.57 -3.59
CA LEU A 475 -20.67 6.40 -3.41
C LEU A 475 -21.07 5.60 -2.16
N ARG A 476 -21.49 6.28 -1.10
CA ARG A 476 -22.00 5.62 0.11
C ARG A 476 -23.27 4.81 -0.19
N LEU A 477 -24.20 5.37 -0.95
CA LEU A 477 -25.39 4.65 -1.44
C LEU A 477 -24.99 3.39 -2.22
N VAL A 478 -24.08 3.51 -3.18
CA VAL A 478 -23.62 2.39 -4.00
C VAL A 478 -22.90 1.31 -3.16
N ASN A 479 -22.09 1.71 -2.17
CA ASN A 479 -21.44 0.78 -1.25
C ASN A 479 -22.46 0.03 -0.39
N GLN A 480 -23.51 0.70 0.09
CA GLN A 480 -24.59 0.07 0.86
C GLN A 480 -25.37 -0.95 0.04
N SER A 481 -25.59 -0.68 -1.24
CA SER A 481 -26.38 -1.55 -2.12
C SER A 481 -25.58 -2.70 -2.75
N HIS A 482 -24.26 -2.57 -2.91
CA HIS A 482 -23.49 -3.49 -3.76
C HIS A 482 -22.18 -3.99 -3.16
N ALA A 483 -22.07 -5.31 -2.97
CA ALA A 483 -20.87 -5.99 -2.46
C ALA A 483 -19.60 -5.72 -3.30
N TYR A 484 -19.73 -5.68 -4.64
CA TYR A 484 -18.57 -5.43 -5.50
C TYR A 484 -18.02 -4.00 -5.31
N ALA A 485 -18.90 -3.03 -5.02
CA ALA A 485 -18.51 -1.65 -4.81
C ALA A 485 -17.71 -1.49 -3.51
N LYS A 486 -18.14 -2.15 -2.42
CA LYS A 486 -17.36 -2.22 -1.17
C LYS A 486 -15.94 -2.72 -1.43
N LYS A 487 -15.76 -3.80 -2.19
CA LYS A 487 -14.43 -4.35 -2.52
C LYS A 487 -13.53 -3.34 -3.26
N ILE A 488 -14.10 -2.60 -4.21
CA ILE A 488 -13.35 -1.57 -4.97
C ILE A 488 -13.02 -0.38 -4.05
N SER A 489 -13.96 0.06 -3.22
CA SER A 489 -13.77 1.12 -2.21
C SER A 489 -12.67 0.76 -1.21
N LEU A 490 -12.70 -0.47 -0.66
CA LEU A 490 -11.65 -1.00 0.22
C LEU A 490 -10.29 -0.98 -0.48
N GLN A 491 -10.22 -1.42 -1.74
CA GLN A 491 -8.97 -1.38 -2.50
C GLN A 491 -8.43 0.05 -2.63
N ARG A 492 -9.28 1.08 -2.75
CA ARG A 492 -8.84 2.48 -2.79
C ARG A 492 -8.22 2.94 -1.47
N VAL A 493 -8.90 2.68 -0.34
CA VAL A 493 -8.34 2.97 1.00
C VAL A 493 -7.00 2.28 1.19
N LEU A 494 -6.91 1.01 0.79
CA LEU A 494 -5.67 0.24 0.92
C LEU A 494 -4.55 0.71 -0.01
N ARG A 495 -4.88 1.34 -1.16
CA ARG A 495 -3.89 2.00 -2.01
C ARG A 495 -3.32 3.25 -1.34
N GLU A 496 -4.17 4.07 -0.72
CA GLU A 496 -3.74 5.23 0.07
C GLU A 496 -2.88 4.80 1.27
N LEU A 497 -3.29 3.74 1.97
CA LEU A 497 -2.54 3.18 3.10
C LEU A 497 -1.17 2.68 2.65
N ARG A 498 -1.10 1.97 1.51
CA ARG A 498 0.16 1.51 0.95
C ARG A 498 1.06 2.67 0.54
N ALA A 499 0.49 3.72 -0.05
CA ALA A 499 1.20 4.95 -0.39
C ALA A 499 1.65 5.74 0.85
N GLN A 500 1.23 5.32 2.06
CA GLN A 500 1.45 6.03 3.33
C GLN A 500 0.85 7.45 3.33
N ALA A 501 -0.10 7.69 2.43
CA ALA A 501 -0.92 8.90 2.40
C ALA A 501 -1.88 8.96 3.60
N ILE A 502 -2.29 7.79 4.10
CA ILE A 502 -3.05 7.63 5.33
C ILE A 502 -2.35 6.62 6.25
N ASP A 503 -2.58 6.73 7.55
CA ASP A 503 -2.11 5.75 8.52
C ASP A 503 -3.12 4.62 8.74
N ARG A 504 -2.73 3.61 9.53
CA ARG A 504 -3.56 2.43 9.80
C ARG A 504 -4.85 2.77 10.56
N GLN A 505 -4.80 3.74 11.47
CA GLN A 505 -5.95 4.13 12.29
C GLN A 505 -7.00 4.83 11.42
N TYR A 506 -6.57 5.74 10.55
CA TYR A 506 -7.45 6.41 9.62
C TYR A 506 -8.00 5.44 8.55
N ALA A 507 -7.19 4.51 8.06
CA ALA A 507 -7.67 3.45 7.18
C ALA A 507 -8.77 2.59 7.84
N LEU A 508 -8.62 2.23 9.12
CA LEU A 508 -9.64 1.50 9.87
C LEU A 508 -10.97 2.26 9.92
N LYS A 509 -10.94 3.57 10.21
CA LYS A 509 -12.14 4.41 10.21
C LYS A 509 -12.88 4.37 8.87
N LEU A 510 -12.15 4.57 7.76
CA LEU A 510 -12.74 4.56 6.42
C LEU A 510 -13.26 3.17 6.04
N ILE A 511 -12.56 2.10 6.43
CA ILE A 511 -13.03 0.73 6.20
C ILE A 511 -14.31 0.46 6.99
N THR A 512 -14.39 0.91 8.25
CA THR A 512 -15.61 0.80 9.06
C THR A 512 -16.80 1.50 8.38
N ASP A 513 -16.60 2.71 7.84
CA ASP A 513 -17.65 3.43 7.12
C ASP A 513 -18.09 2.70 5.83
N ILE A 514 -17.16 2.10 5.08
CA ILE A 514 -17.47 1.30 3.89
C ILE A 514 -18.23 0.01 4.25
N MET A 515 -17.85 -0.62 5.36
CA MET A 515 -18.37 -1.93 5.75
C MET A 515 -19.67 -1.87 6.53
N SER A 516 -19.95 -0.73 7.17
CA SER A 516 -21.29 -0.35 7.65
C SER A 516 -22.30 -0.34 6.50
#